data_AF-A0A7M5US57-F1
#
_entry.id   AF-A0A7M5US57-F1
#
_cell.length_a   1.000
_cell.length_b   1.000
_cell.length_c   1.000
_cell.angle_alpha   90.00
_cell.angle_beta   90.00
_cell.angle_gamma   90.00
#
_symmetry.space_group_name_H-M   'P 1'
#
loop_
_entity.id
_entity.type
_entity.pdbx_description
1 polymer ?
#
loop_
_entity_poly.entity_id
_entity_poly.type
_entity_poly.pdbx_seq_one_letter_code
_entity_poly.pdbx_strand_id
1 'polypeptide(L)'
;MATANGNAAAAGAEDAQLSFPLPPTFYFKQYTNENMKAGTVPKPPPVIDGEYSMFGHTQKTDDEIIQPLESQGLKRLYAVKSKKFDHIVEMKKLNHSILVNYMELLDIMIDAPGSEERVKKIEEIKLMFINLHHLINEFRPHQARETLRIMLHRQKLQRVETTERLRENIEKARTILKNSLTNLNTPSAPSTSGNTSKEQQEVSETKPNLSDNKKVISTEHQDTLASLQHKIMADILDGIP
;
A
#
# COMPACT_ATOMS: atom_id res chain seq x y z
N MET A 1 -14.96 -44.66 -46.51
CA MET A 1 -16.34 -44.20 -46.22
C MET A 1 -16.80 -44.97 -45.00
N ALA A 2 -16.74 -44.35 -43.81
CA ALA A 2 -17.89 -43.77 -43.10
C ALA A 2 -18.79 -44.91 -42.56
N THR A 3 -18.97 -45.16 -41.27
CA THR A 3 -19.07 -44.28 -40.09
C THR A 3 -18.80 -45.09 -38.82
N ALA A 4 -17.88 -44.65 -37.96
CA ALA A 4 -17.67 -45.23 -36.63
C ALA A 4 -18.31 -44.32 -35.57
N ASN A 5 -19.44 -44.78 -35.03
CA ASN A 5 -20.17 -44.19 -33.92
C ASN A 5 -19.42 -44.55 -32.62
N GLY A 6 -18.74 -43.59 -32.01
CA GLY A 6 -17.94 -43.77 -30.80
C GLY A 6 -18.47 -42.91 -29.66
N ASN A 7 -19.61 -43.31 -29.11
CA ASN A 7 -20.19 -42.73 -27.91
C ASN A 7 -19.37 -43.19 -26.69
N ALA A 8 -18.29 -42.46 -26.36
CA ALA A 8 -17.44 -42.73 -25.20
C ALA A 8 -17.83 -41.81 -24.04
N ALA A 9 -18.77 -42.34 -23.25
CA ALA A 9 -18.95 -42.12 -21.81
C ALA A 9 -18.35 -40.82 -21.23
N ALA A 10 -19.17 -39.77 -21.21
CA ALA A 10 -19.07 -38.76 -20.16
C ALA A 10 -19.38 -39.44 -18.83
N ALA A 11 -18.35 -39.96 -18.18
CA ALA A 11 -18.43 -40.45 -16.82
C ALA A 11 -18.75 -39.26 -15.91
N GLY A 12 -19.96 -39.26 -15.37
CA GLY A 12 -20.42 -38.34 -14.36
C GLY A 12 -19.45 -38.35 -13.19
N ALA A 13 -18.75 -37.23 -13.00
CA ALA A 13 -18.16 -36.91 -11.72
C ALA A 13 -19.31 -36.33 -10.88
N GLU A 14 -19.65 -37.04 -9.82
CA GLU A 14 -20.70 -36.66 -8.89
C GLU A 14 -20.58 -35.19 -8.48
N ASP A 15 -21.69 -34.46 -8.61
CA ASP A 15 -21.87 -33.10 -8.12
C ASP A 15 -21.87 -33.11 -6.59
N ALA A 16 -20.68 -33.27 -5.99
CA ALA A 16 -20.41 -32.60 -4.74
C ALA A 16 -20.43 -31.10 -5.06
N GLN A 17 -21.47 -30.40 -4.60
CA GLN A 17 -21.64 -28.97 -4.83
C GLN A 17 -20.48 -28.20 -4.17
N LEU A 18 -19.38 -28.06 -4.91
CA LEU A 18 -18.25 -27.25 -4.51
C LEU A 18 -18.64 -25.79 -4.67
N SER A 19 -18.49 -25.00 -3.61
CA SER A 19 -18.76 -23.55 -3.65
C SER A 19 -17.87 -22.78 -4.65
N PHE A 20 -16.79 -23.41 -5.13
CA PHE A 20 -15.85 -22.83 -6.09
C PHE A 20 -15.52 -23.84 -7.19
N PRO A 21 -15.28 -23.37 -8.43
CA PRO A 21 -14.91 -24.25 -9.53
C PRO A 21 -13.57 -24.94 -9.24
N LEU A 22 -13.44 -26.19 -9.68
CA LEU A 22 -12.17 -26.90 -9.61
C LEU A 22 -11.09 -26.16 -10.40
N PRO A 23 -9.84 -26.12 -9.90
CA PRO A 23 -8.76 -25.45 -10.59
C PRO A 23 -8.55 -26.06 -11.99
N PRO A 24 -8.12 -25.26 -13.00
CA PRO A 24 -7.96 -25.77 -14.35
C PRO A 24 -6.95 -26.92 -14.40
N THR A 25 -7.42 -28.08 -14.87
CA THR A 25 -6.65 -29.33 -14.78
C THR A 25 -5.36 -29.33 -15.60
N PHE A 26 -5.29 -28.49 -16.63
CA PHE A 26 -4.11 -28.33 -17.48
C PHE A 26 -2.89 -27.85 -16.69
N TYR A 27 -3.06 -26.93 -15.73
CA TYR A 27 -1.93 -26.37 -15.01
C TYR A 27 -1.36 -27.37 -14.01
N PHE A 28 -2.14 -27.83 -13.01
CA PHE A 28 -1.56 -28.61 -11.91
C PHE A 28 -1.07 -30.02 -12.31
N LYS A 29 -1.66 -30.65 -13.34
CA LYS A 29 -1.25 -31.99 -13.80
C LYS A 29 0.16 -32.02 -14.40
N GLN A 30 0.64 -30.89 -14.91
CA GLN A 30 1.97 -30.79 -15.51
C GLN A 30 3.08 -30.55 -14.48
N TYR A 31 2.72 -30.14 -13.25
CA TYR A 31 3.66 -29.96 -12.13
C TYR A 31 3.87 -31.28 -11.37
N THR A 32 4.48 -32.26 -12.03
CA THR A 32 4.97 -33.48 -11.37
C THR A 32 6.46 -33.37 -11.00
N ASN A 33 6.90 -34.17 -10.03
CA ASN A 33 8.32 -34.21 -9.61
C ASN A 33 9.26 -34.58 -10.77
N GLU A 34 8.79 -35.40 -11.71
CA GLU A 34 9.55 -35.81 -12.89
C GLU A 34 9.68 -34.66 -13.89
N ASN A 35 8.58 -33.97 -14.21
CA ASN A 35 8.59 -32.82 -15.13
C ASN A 35 9.38 -31.63 -14.56
N MET A 36 9.39 -31.47 -13.23
CA MET A 36 10.19 -30.45 -12.55
C MET A 36 11.69 -30.74 -12.66
N LYS A 37 12.10 -32.01 -12.52
CA LYS A 37 13.49 -32.44 -12.73
C LYS A 37 13.90 -32.34 -14.21
N ALA A 38 12.99 -32.64 -15.12
CA ALA A 38 13.21 -32.55 -16.57
C ALA A 38 13.09 -31.12 -17.13
N GLY A 39 12.68 -30.14 -16.32
CA GLY A 39 12.50 -28.74 -16.76
C GLY A 39 11.38 -28.54 -17.78
N THR A 40 10.47 -29.51 -17.95
CA THR A 40 9.38 -29.49 -18.96
C THR A 40 8.10 -28.80 -18.44
N VAL A 41 8.20 -28.12 -17.30
CA VAL A 41 7.08 -27.38 -16.71
C VAL A 41 6.68 -26.22 -17.63
N PRO A 42 5.38 -26.03 -17.93
CA PRO A 42 4.94 -24.93 -18.76
C PRO A 42 5.34 -23.59 -18.13
N LYS A 43 5.89 -22.69 -18.94
CA LYS A 43 6.14 -21.30 -18.53
C LYS A 43 4.80 -20.58 -18.33
N PRO A 44 4.74 -19.53 -17.49
CA PRO A 44 3.55 -18.71 -17.38
C PRO A 44 3.13 -18.21 -18.78
N PRO A 45 1.82 -18.08 -19.04
CA PRO A 45 1.33 -17.56 -20.30
C PRO A 45 1.93 -16.17 -20.56
N PRO A 46 2.19 -15.81 -21.84
CA PRO A 46 2.69 -14.50 -22.18
C PRO A 46 1.69 -13.42 -21.75
N VAL A 47 2.20 -12.23 -21.45
CA VAL A 47 1.37 -11.06 -21.18
C VAL A 47 0.49 -10.80 -22.42
N ILE A 48 -0.81 -10.59 -22.19
CA ILE A 48 -1.75 -10.29 -23.26
C ILE A 48 -1.58 -8.82 -23.61
N ASP A 49 -1.10 -8.54 -24.82
CA ASP A 49 -1.07 -7.19 -25.38
C ASP A 49 -2.33 -6.99 -26.24
N GLY A 50 -3.22 -6.10 -25.81
CA GLY A 50 -4.45 -5.77 -26.54
C GLY A 50 -5.68 -5.76 -25.65
N GLU A 51 -6.79 -6.30 -26.15
CA GLU A 51 -8.08 -6.32 -25.44
C GLU A 51 -8.30 -7.66 -24.73
N TYR A 52 -8.61 -7.64 -23.43
CA TYR A 52 -8.97 -8.81 -22.66
C TYR A 52 -10.28 -8.60 -21.90
N SER A 53 -11.14 -9.63 -21.85
CA SER A 53 -12.38 -9.57 -21.09
C SER A 53 -12.14 -10.01 -19.65
N MET A 54 -12.40 -9.12 -18.70
CA MET A 54 -12.32 -9.38 -17.27
C MET A 54 -13.61 -8.93 -16.59
N PHE A 55 -14.25 -9.84 -15.86
CA PHE A 55 -15.53 -9.60 -15.16
C PHE A 55 -16.65 -9.01 -16.04
N GLY A 56 -16.73 -9.43 -17.31
CA GLY A 56 -17.72 -8.94 -18.26
C GLY A 56 -17.38 -7.58 -18.89
N HIS A 57 -16.20 -7.03 -18.62
CA HIS A 57 -15.70 -5.81 -19.24
C HIS A 57 -14.49 -6.09 -20.13
N THR A 58 -14.52 -5.58 -21.35
CA THR A 58 -13.34 -5.53 -22.22
C THR A 58 -12.39 -4.45 -21.72
N GLN A 59 -11.21 -4.84 -21.27
CA GLN A 59 -10.11 -3.99 -20.82
C GLN A 59 -9.03 -3.96 -21.88
N LYS A 60 -8.36 -2.83 -22.08
CA LYS A 60 -7.19 -2.74 -22.98
C LYS A 60 -5.91 -2.67 -22.17
N THR A 61 -4.84 -3.30 -22.67
CA THR A 61 -3.50 -3.24 -22.08
C THR A 61 -2.87 -1.84 -22.21
N ASP A 62 -3.27 -1.07 -23.23
CA ASP A 62 -2.75 0.26 -23.54
C ASP A 62 -3.57 1.43 -22.97
N ASP A 63 -4.67 1.15 -22.27
CA ASP A 63 -5.50 2.22 -21.74
C ASP A 63 -4.70 3.08 -20.75
N GLU A 64 -4.73 4.40 -20.93
CA GLU A 64 -4.25 5.33 -19.92
C GLU A 64 -4.89 4.95 -18.58
N ILE A 65 -4.09 4.93 -17.49
CA ILE A 65 -4.54 4.55 -16.13
C ILE A 65 -5.84 5.29 -15.74
N ILE A 66 -6.08 6.45 -16.36
CA ILE A 66 -7.28 7.24 -16.21
C ILE A 66 -7.83 7.53 -17.61
N GLN A 67 -8.94 6.90 -17.99
CA GLN A 67 -9.61 7.21 -19.25
C GLN A 67 -10.10 8.68 -19.26
N PRO A 68 -9.88 9.42 -20.36
CA PRO A 68 -10.35 10.80 -20.47
C PRO A 68 -11.88 10.86 -20.53
N LEU A 69 -12.50 11.84 -19.86
CA LEU A 69 -13.97 12.02 -19.84
C LEU A 69 -14.60 12.05 -21.24
N GLU A 70 -13.86 12.58 -22.21
CA GLU A 70 -14.27 12.71 -23.61
C GLU A 70 -14.46 11.35 -24.29
N SER A 71 -13.66 10.33 -23.91
CA SER A 71 -13.81 8.95 -24.40
C SER A 71 -15.07 8.25 -23.89
N GLN A 72 -15.67 8.77 -22.80
CA GLN A 72 -16.90 8.27 -22.18
C GLN A 72 -18.13 9.10 -22.59
N GLY A 73 -17.98 10.05 -23.52
CA GLY A 73 -19.05 10.94 -23.97
C GLY A 73 -19.47 11.99 -22.92
N LEU A 74 -18.66 12.20 -21.88
CA LEU A 74 -18.95 13.13 -20.80
C LEU A 74 -18.27 14.48 -21.04
N LYS A 75 -19.04 15.56 -20.87
CA LYS A 75 -18.54 16.92 -21.00
C LYS A 75 -17.59 17.24 -19.83
N ARG A 76 -16.33 17.51 -20.17
CA ARG A 76 -15.34 18.02 -19.24
C ARG A 76 -15.67 19.46 -18.86
N LEU A 77 -15.82 19.73 -17.56
CA LEU A 77 -16.24 21.04 -17.04
C LEU A 77 -15.07 21.99 -16.75
N TYR A 78 -13.82 21.53 -16.85
CA TYR A 78 -12.63 22.30 -16.56
C TYR A 78 -11.70 22.44 -17.78
N ALA A 79 -11.03 23.59 -17.91
CA ALA A 79 -10.24 23.92 -19.09
C ALA A 79 -8.80 23.41 -19.01
N VAL A 80 -8.46 22.42 -19.86
CA VAL A 80 -7.08 21.92 -20.06
C VAL A 80 -6.15 22.95 -20.71
N LYS A 81 -6.72 23.96 -21.38
CA LYS A 81 -5.98 24.86 -22.29
C LYS A 81 -5.20 25.97 -21.59
N SER A 82 -5.27 26.08 -20.27
CA SER A 82 -4.54 27.12 -19.55
C SER A 82 -3.15 26.61 -19.16
N LYS A 83 -2.10 27.36 -19.53
CA LYS A 83 -0.67 27.04 -19.39
C LYS A 83 -0.20 26.77 -17.93
N LYS A 84 -1.09 26.94 -16.95
CA LYS A 84 -0.94 26.56 -15.54
C LYS A 84 -2.24 25.90 -15.11
N PHE A 85 -2.28 24.57 -15.20
CA PHE A 85 -3.43 23.81 -14.72
C PHE A 85 -3.21 23.45 -13.25
N ASP A 86 -3.87 24.17 -12.35
CA ASP A 86 -3.83 23.90 -10.92
C ASP A 86 -4.99 22.98 -10.53
N HIS A 87 -4.73 21.66 -10.42
CA HIS A 87 -5.72 20.65 -10.06
C HIS A 87 -6.48 21.02 -8.78
N ILE A 88 -5.80 21.60 -7.79
CA ILE A 88 -6.37 21.98 -6.50
C ILE A 88 -7.40 23.11 -6.67
N VAL A 89 -7.09 24.12 -7.50
CA VAL A 89 -7.97 25.26 -7.72
C VAL A 89 -9.22 24.83 -8.48
N GLU A 90 -9.06 24.01 -9.52
CA GLU A 90 -10.19 23.47 -10.28
C GLU A 90 -11.06 22.53 -9.44
N MET A 91 -10.45 21.71 -8.58
CA MET A 91 -11.18 20.87 -7.63
C MET A 91 -11.99 21.72 -6.64
N LYS A 92 -11.42 22.81 -6.11
CA LYS A 92 -12.13 23.75 -5.23
C LYS A 92 -13.29 24.45 -5.95
N LYS A 93 -13.09 24.88 -7.19
CA LYS A 93 -14.16 25.49 -8.02
C LYS A 93 -15.31 24.52 -8.27
N LEU A 94 -15.02 23.27 -8.64
CA LEU A 94 -16.05 22.26 -8.84
C LEU A 94 -16.79 21.92 -7.54
N ASN A 95 -16.08 21.81 -6.42
CA ASN A 95 -16.72 21.58 -5.12
C ASN A 95 -17.68 22.73 -4.74
N HIS A 96 -17.26 23.98 -4.97
CA HIS A 96 -18.15 25.12 -4.76
C HIS A 96 -19.35 25.10 -5.73
N SER A 97 -19.13 24.76 -6.99
CA SER A 97 -20.20 24.62 -7.98
C SER A 97 -21.20 23.52 -7.62
N ILE A 98 -20.74 22.40 -7.07
CA ILE A 98 -21.60 21.33 -6.55
C ILE A 98 -22.48 21.84 -5.42
N LEU A 99 -21.92 22.60 -4.48
CA LEU A 99 -22.66 23.16 -3.36
C LEU A 99 -23.76 24.13 -3.83
N VAL A 100 -23.43 25.03 -4.77
CA VAL A 100 -24.42 25.99 -5.31
C VAL A 100 -25.57 25.25 -6.01
N ASN A 101 -25.27 24.27 -6.87
CA ASN A 101 -26.31 23.46 -7.52
C ASN A 101 -27.14 22.63 -6.53
N TYR A 102 -26.57 22.21 -5.41
CA TYR A 102 -27.31 21.53 -4.35
C TYR A 102 -28.29 22.49 -3.68
N MET A 103 -27.91 23.74 -3.43
CA MET A 103 -28.83 24.77 -2.91
C MET A 103 -29.95 25.06 -3.91
N GLU A 104 -29.64 25.22 -5.20
CA GLU A 104 -30.65 25.36 -6.26
C GLU A 104 -31.61 24.16 -6.32
N LEU A 105 -31.11 22.94 -6.11
CA LEU A 105 -31.94 21.75 -6.03
C LEU A 105 -32.90 21.80 -4.82
N LEU A 106 -32.43 22.27 -3.66
CA LEU A 106 -33.27 22.45 -2.48
C LEU A 106 -34.37 23.48 -2.72
N ASP A 107 -34.03 24.61 -3.36
CA ASP A 107 -35.01 25.65 -3.71
C ASP A 107 -36.09 25.09 -4.66
N ILE A 108 -35.69 24.34 -5.70
CA ILE A 108 -36.62 23.65 -6.62
C ILE A 108 -37.49 22.63 -5.87
N MET A 109 -36.93 21.93 -4.87
CA MET A 109 -37.70 20.96 -4.09
C MET A 109 -38.73 21.62 -3.16
N ILE A 110 -38.45 22.84 -2.69
CA ILE A 110 -39.38 23.64 -1.89
C ILE A 110 -40.51 24.17 -2.77
N ASP A 111 -40.19 24.70 -3.96
CA ASP A 111 -41.16 25.35 -4.85
C ASP A 111 -41.99 24.34 -5.66
N ALA A 112 -41.36 23.29 -6.22
CA ALA A 112 -42.01 22.34 -7.11
C ALA A 112 -41.37 20.93 -7.01
N PRO A 113 -41.73 20.12 -6.00
CA PRO A 113 -41.09 18.84 -5.73
C PRO A 113 -41.26 17.81 -6.86
N GLY A 114 -42.22 18.00 -7.77
CA GLY A 114 -42.52 17.13 -8.91
C GLY A 114 -41.92 17.56 -10.25
N SER A 115 -41.26 18.72 -10.33
CA SER A 115 -40.79 19.31 -11.59
C SER A 115 -39.73 18.46 -12.30
N GLU A 116 -39.71 18.52 -13.64
CA GLU A 116 -38.65 17.95 -14.48
C GLU A 116 -37.30 18.65 -14.24
N GLU A 117 -37.33 19.89 -13.75
CA GLU A 117 -36.13 20.66 -13.38
C GLU A 117 -35.33 20.00 -12.25
N ARG A 118 -36.01 19.30 -11.33
CA ARG A 118 -35.37 18.50 -10.28
C ARG A 118 -34.49 17.41 -10.90
N VAL A 119 -35.02 16.69 -11.89
CA VAL A 119 -34.29 15.59 -12.55
C VAL A 119 -33.09 16.13 -13.33
N LYS A 120 -33.26 17.24 -14.05
CA LYS A 120 -32.16 17.92 -14.76
C LYS A 120 -31.05 18.36 -13.81
N LYS A 121 -31.41 18.99 -12.68
CA LYS A 121 -30.44 19.44 -11.67
C LYS A 121 -29.70 18.28 -11.02
N ILE A 122 -30.36 17.14 -10.79
CA ILE A 122 -29.71 15.91 -10.29
C ILE A 122 -28.71 15.36 -11.31
N GLU A 123 -29.06 15.35 -12.61
CA GLU A 123 -28.15 14.93 -13.68
C GLU A 123 -26.92 15.85 -13.79
N GLU A 124 -27.12 17.17 -13.66
CA GLU A 124 -26.03 18.16 -13.58
C GLU A 124 -25.09 17.86 -12.39
N ILE A 125 -25.65 17.62 -11.21
CA ILE A 125 -24.88 17.26 -10.01
C ILE A 125 -24.09 15.96 -10.22
N LYS A 126 -24.73 14.94 -10.79
CA LYS A 126 -24.06 13.67 -11.14
C LYS A 126 -22.88 13.90 -12.08
N LEU A 127 -23.06 14.73 -13.11
CA LEU A 127 -21.99 15.08 -14.04
C LEU A 127 -20.82 15.80 -13.36
N MET A 128 -21.11 16.72 -12.43
CA MET A 128 -20.08 17.41 -11.65
C MET A 128 -19.30 16.46 -10.74
N PHE A 129 -19.97 15.49 -10.10
CA PHE A 129 -19.27 14.47 -9.31
C PHE A 129 -18.35 13.59 -10.16
N ILE A 130 -18.78 13.21 -11.37
CA ILE A 130 -17.91 12.44 -12.29
C ILE A 130 -16.66 13.26 -12.67
N ASN A 131 -16.84 14.54 -12.98
CA ASN A 131 -15.73 15.47 -13.27
C ASN A 131 -14.79 15.61 -12.06
N LEU A 132 -15.32 15.70 -10.84
CA LEU A 132 -14.54 15.78 -9.61
C LEU A 132 -13.73 14.50 -9.37
N HIS A 133 -14.36 13.34 -9.55
CA HIS A 133 -13.68 12.05 -9.43
C HIS A 133 -12.52 11.92 -10.41
N HIS A 134 -12.70 12.38 -11.64
CA HIS A 134 -11.63 12.35 -12.63
C HIS A 134 -10.45 13.26 -12.26
N LEU A 135 -10.70 14.46 -11.74
CA LEU A 135 -9.64 15.33 -11.21
C LEU A 135 -8.85 14.68 -10.07
N ILE A 136 -9.57 14.03 -9.14
CA ILE A 136 -8.94 13.29 -8.04
C ILE A 136 -8.07 12.16 -8.59
N ASN A 137 -8.58 11.43 -9.59
CA ASN A 137 -7.85 10.37 -10.25
C ASN A 137 -6.58 10.92 -10.91
N GLU A 138 -6.67 12.04 -11.63
CA GLU A 138 -5.55 12.72 -12.30
C GLU A 138 -4.46 13.14 -11.30
N PHE A 139 -4.84 13.42 -10.05
CA PHE A 139 -3.92 13.78 -8.98
C PHE A 139 -3.23 12.58 -8.30
N ARG A 140 -3.73 11.34 -8.47
CA ARG A 140 -3.18 10.13 -7.84
C ARG A 140 -1.70 9.87 -8.14
N PRO A 141 -1.21 10.00 -9.40
CA PRO A 141 0.21 9.81 -9.69
C PRO A 141 1.10 10.81 -8.95
N HIS A 142 0.65 12.06 -8.81
CA HIS A 142 1.36 13.07 -8.02
C HIS A 142 1.40 12.68 -6.54
N GLN A 143 0.25 12.28 -5.97
CA GLN A 143 0.16 11.78 -4.59
C GLN A 143 1.09 10.59 -4.34
N ALA A 144 1.15 9.62 -5.26
CA ALA A 144 2.03 8.46 -5.15
C ALA A 144 3.51 8.85 -5.10
N ARG A 145 3.93 9.82 -5.94
CA ARG A 145 5.32 10.32 -5.95
C ARG A 145 5.68 11.02 -4.64
N GLU A 146 4.77 11.83 -4.10
CA GLU A 146 5.02 12.51 -2.82
C GLU A 146 5.07 11.50 -1.65
N THR A 147 4.18 10.52 -1.66
CA THR A 147 4.20 9.41 -0.69
C THR A 147 5.53 8.65 -0.73
N LEU A 148 6.04 8.37 -1.93
CA LEU A 148 7.34 7.72 -2.11
C LEU A 148 8.49 8.59 -1.61
N ARG A 149 8.47 9.90 -1.89
CA ARG A 149 9.47 10.85 -1.40
C ARG A 149 9.54 10.85 0.13
N ILE A 150 8.40 10.93 0.79
CA ILE A 150 8.30 10.89 2.26
C ILE A 150 8.83 9.55 2.79
N MET A 151 8.45 8.43 2.16
CA MET A 151 8.92 7.11 2.54
C MET A 151 10.45 6.99 2.46
N LEU A 152 11.05 7.45 1.37
CA LEU A 152 12.51 7.42 1.18
C LEU A 152 13.24 8.35 2.15
N HIS A 153 12.67 9.54 2.41
CA HIS A 153 13.22 10.46 3.41
C HIS A 153 13.26 9.81 4.80
N ARG A 154 12.18 9.13 5.19
CA ARG A 154 12.12 8.38 6.44
C ARG A 154 13.16 7.26 6.49
N GLN A 155 13.29 6.47 5.42
CA GLN A 155 14.29 5.39 5.37
C GLN A 155 15.71 5.94 5.54
N LYS A 156 16.00 7.12 4.97
CA LYS A 156 17.28 7.81 5.18
C LYS A 156 17.50 8.15 6.65
N LEU A 157 16.52 8.76 7.31
CA LEU A 157 16.62 9.13 8.73
C LEU A 157 16.83 7.89 9.62
N GLN A 158 16.06 6.82 9.40
CA GLN A 158 16.21 5.57 10.15
C GLN A 158 17.60 4.94 9.98
N ARG A 159 18.17 4.99 8.78
CA ARG A 159 19.54 4.51 8.53
C ARG A 159 20.58 5.32 9.29
N VAL A 160 20.44 6.64 9.33
CA VAL A 160 21.35 7.52 10.08
C VAL A 160 21.27 7.21 11.56
N GLU A 161 20.07 7.20 12.14
CA GLU A 161 19.83 6.90 13.56
C GLU A 161 20.37 5.51 13.95
N THR A 162 20.14 4.50 13.11
CA THR A 162 20.65 3.13 13.35
C THR A 162 22.18 3.10 13.33
N THR A 163 22.81 3.88 12.43
CA THR A 163 24.27 3.97 12.35
C THR A 163 24.85 4.67 13.57
N GLU A 164 24.22 5.73 14.06
CA GLU A 164 24.62 6.44 15.28
C GLU A 164 24.51 5.53 16.50
N ARG A 165 23.37 4.83 16.67
CA ARG A 165 23.20 3.82 17.72
C ARG A 165 24.26 2.71 17.66
N LEU A 166 24.61 2.24 16.46
CA LEU A 166 25.65 1.24 16.30
C LEU A 166 27.02 1.79 16.71
N ARG A 167 27.36 3.03 16.35
CA ARG A 167 28.61 3.67 16.76
C ARG A 167 28.69 3.81 18.28
N GLU A 168 27.63 4.26 18.93
CA GLU A 168 27.57 4.34 20.39
C GLU A 168 27.78 2.97 21.05
N ASN A 169 27.17 1.92 20.51
CA ASN A 169 27.33 0.57 21.04
C ASN A 169 28.76 0.04 20.84
N ILE A 170 29.40 0.36 19.72
CA ILE A 170 30.81 0.01 19.47
C ILE A 170 31.73 0.74 20.44
N GLU A 171 31.50 2.04 20.71
CA GLU A 171 32.29 2.80 21.68
C GLU A 171 32.12 2.27 23.12
N LYS A 172 30.89 1.90 23.51
CA LYS A 172 30.61 1.23 24.79
C LYS A 172 31.38 -0.10 24.88
N ALA A 173 31.30 -0.94 23.85
CA ALA A 173 32.02 -2.21 23.80
C ALA A 173 33.54 -2.03 23.85
N ARG A 174 34.08 -1.03 23.15
CA ARG A 174 35.50 -0.68 23.15
C ARG A 174 35.96 -0.20 24.52
N THR A 175 35.13 0.57 25.22
CA THR A 175 35.41 1.04 26.58
C THR A 175 35.44 -0.13 27.56
N ILE A 176 34.46 -1.05 27.46
CA ILE A 176 34.44 -2.29 28.27
C ILE A 176 35.71 -3.12 28.01
N LEU A 177 36.07 -3.36 26.75
CA LEU A 177 37.27 -4.13 26.41
C LEU A 177 38.55 -3.48 26.93
N LYS A 178 38.69 -2.16 26.82
CA LYS A 178 39.84 -1.43 27.40
C LYS A 178 39.89 -1.59 28.91
N ASN A 179 38.76 -1.44 29.61
CA ASN A 179 38.69 -1.59 31.06
C ASN A 179 39.04 -3.02 31.51
N SER A 180 38.55 -4.04 30.79
CA SER A 180 38.92 -5.43 31.05
C SER A 180 40.41 -5.68 30.81
N LEU A 181 41.00 -5.13 29.74
CA LEU A 181 42.43 -5.25 29.47
C LEU A 181 43.27 -4.57 30.55
N THR A 182 42.90 -3.38 31.01
CA THR A 182 43.59 -2.71 32.12
C THR A 182 43.48 -3.50 33.42
N ASN A 183 42.34 -4.13 33.69
CA ASN A 183 42.16 -4.99 34.87
C ASN A 183 42.98 -6.28 34.81
N LEU A 184 43.31 -6.78 33.62
CA LEU A 184 44.17 -7.96 33.43
C LEU A 184 45.67 -7.62 33.49
N ASN A 185 46.05 -6.40 33.08
CA ASN A 185 47.45 -5.97 33.05
C ASN A 185 47.96 -5.40 34.39
N THR A 186 47.14 -5.40 35.45
CA THR A 186 47.61 -5.12 36.81
C THR A 186 48.43 -6.33 37.29
N PRO A 187 49.74 -6.18 37.56
CA PRO A 187 50.53 -7.28 38.07
C PRO A 187 50.03 -7.63 39.48
N SER A 188 49.52 -8.85 39.64
CA SER A 188 49.35 -9.49 40.94
C SER A 188 50.72 -9.50 41.64
N ALA A 189 50.85 -8.67 42.69
CA ALA A 189 51.81 -8.89 43.75
C ALA A 189 51.16 -9.81 44.80
N PRO A 190 51.92 -10.76 45.40
CA PRO A 190 51.35 -11.81 46.23
C PRO A 190 51.11 -11.31 47.66
N SER A 191 49.94 -11.61 48.22
CA SER A 191 49.80 -11.69 49.67
C SER A 191 48.82 -12.80 50.07
N THR A 192 49.39 -13.79 50.74
CA THR A 192 48.73 -14.89 51.43
C THR A 192 48.05 -14.40 52.71
N SER A 193 46.92 -15.04 53.04
CA SER A 193 46.30 -15.25 54.36
C SER A 193 45.20 -14.30 54.85
N GLY A 194 44.01 -14.86 55.11
CA GLY A 194 43.04 -14.36 56.10
C GLY A 194 41.56 -14.40 55.70
N ASN A 195 40.85 -15.45 56.13
CA ASN A 195 39.39 -15.65 56.05
C ASN A 195 38.53 -14.41 56.40
N THR A 196 37.40 -14.19 55.72
CA THR A 196 36.04 -14.50 56.23
C THR A 196 34.90 -14.04 55.29
N SER A 197 34.03 -15.00 54.93
CA SER A 197 32.55 -14.90 54.98
C SER A 197 31.78 -14.01 53.98
N LYS A 198 31.29 -14.61 52.88
CA LYS A 198 29.88 -15.10 52.72
C LYS A 198 29.51 -15.24 51.24
N GLU A 199 29.14 -16.46 50.86
CA GLU A 199 28.30 -16.80 49.71
C GLU A 199 27.03 -15.95 49.70
N GLN A 200 26.73 -15.34 48.54
CA GLN A 200 25.45 -15.53 47.84
C GLN A 200 25.71 -15.43 46.34
N GLN A 201 25.77 -16.60 45.71
CA GLN A 201 25.77 -16.77 44.26
C GLN A 201 24.32 -16.90 43.83
N GLU A 202 23.71 -15.80 43.37
CA GLU A 202 22.46 -15.85 42.61
C GLU A 202 22.81 -15.69 41.14
N VAL A 203 22.81 -16.82 40.42
CA VAL A 203 22.85 -16.85 38.96
C VAL A 203 21.51 -16.30 38.47
N SER A 204 21.46 -15.02 38.12
CA SER A 204 20.38 -14.48 37.30
C SER A 204 20.75 -14.64 35.84
N GLU A 205 20.11 -15.63 35.19
CA GLU A 205 20.05 -15.74 33.74
C GLU A 205 19.33 -14.51 33.17
N THR A 206 20.05 -13.42 32.93
CA THR A 206 19.52 -12.32 32.14
C THR A 206 19.62 -12.71 30.66
N LYS A 207 18.64 -13.50 30.19
CA LYS A 207 18.35 -13.59 28.75
C LYS A 207 18.23 -12.15 28.22
N PRO A 208 18.89 -11.79 27.10
CA PRO A 208 18.69 -10.48 26.52
C PRO A 208 17.23 -10.40 26.08
N ASN A 209 16.43 -9.61 26.81
CA ASN A 209 15.03 -9.39 26.52
C ASN A 209 14.92 -8.54 25.24
N LEU A 210 14.88 -9.25 24.10
CA LEU A 210 14.74 -8.68 22.76
C LEU A 210 13.25 -8.56 22.34
N SER A 211 12.31 -9.04 23.18
CA SER A 211 10.88 -9.12 22.85
C SER A 211 10.07 -7.93 23.35
N ASP A 212 10.36 -7.39 24.54
CA ASP A 212 9.51 -6.34 25.13
C ASP A 212 9.78 -4.96 24.52
N ASN A 213 11.04 -4.68 24.16
CA ASN A 213 11.40 -3.41 23.52
C ASN A 213 10.96 -3.33 22.04
N LYS A 214 10.64 -4.48 21.42
CA LYS A 214 10.11 -4.51 20.06
C LYS A 214 8.61 -4.19 20.02
N LYS A 215 7.86 -4.46 21.09
CA LYS A 215 6.41 -4.24 21.10
C LYS A 215 6.03 -2.80 21.45
N VAL A 216 6.73 -2.17 22.40
CA VAL A 216 6.46 -0.78 22.83
C VAL A 216 6.90 0.24 21.77
N ILE A 217 8.09 0.04 21.16
CA ILE A 217 8.64 0.97 20.16
C ILE A 217 7.88 0.91 18.82
N SER A 218 7.33 -0.26 18.45
CA SER A 218 6.57 -0.41 17.20
C SER A 218 5.25 0.36 17.25
N THR A 219 4.50 0.28 18.35
CA THR A 219 3.18 0.91 18.48
C THR A 219 3.27 2.43 18.65
N GLU A 220 4.21 2.93 19.46
CA GLU A 220 4.38 4.39 19.61
C GLU A 220 4.88 5.05 18.33
N HIS A 221 5.77 4.39 17.58
CA HIS A 221 6.17 4.88 16.26
C HIS A 221 5.02 4.83 15.26
N GLN A 222 4.15 3.80 15.28
CA GLN A 222 3.02 3.70 14.34
C GLN A 222 1.98 4.79 14.54
N ASP A 223 1.71 5.17 15.80
CA ASP A 223 0.76 6.23 16.14
C ASP A 223 1.34 7.63 15.90
N THR A 224 2.64 7.82 16.17
CA THR A 224 3.34 9.04 15.72
C THR A 224 3.44 9.12 14.20
N LEU A 225 3.45 8.01 13.47
CA LEU A 225 3.48 8.00 12.00
C LEU A 225 2.16 8.36 11.34
N ALA A 226 1.05 7.85 11.87
CA ALA A 226 -0.28 8.27 11.43
C ALA A 226 -0.48 9.76 11.75
N SER A 227 -0.06 10.21 12.95
CA SER A 227 -0.11 11.60 13.37
C SER A 227 0.81 12.52 12.53
N LEU A 228 2.03 12.08 12.18
CA LEU A 228 2.97 12.85 11.36
C LEU A 228 2.56 12.87 9.88
N GLN A 229 2.00 11.77 9.34
CA GLN A 229 1.40 11.77 8.00
C GLN A 229 0.20 12.71 7.94
N HIS A 230 -0.67 12.69 8.97
CA HIS A 230 -1.86 13.54 9.02
C HIS A 230 -1.49 15.02 9.24
N LYS A 231 -0.47 15.30 10.06
CA LYS A 231 0.02 16.66 10.33
C LYS A 231 0.78 17.27 9.15
N ILE A 232 1.60 16.48 8.45
CA ILE A 232 2.31 16.94 7.24
C ILE A 232 1.35 17.05 6.05
N MET A 233 0.34 16.18 5.92
CA MET A 233 -0.72 16.37 4.92
C MET A 233 -1.53 17.64 5.15
N ALA A 234 -1.79 18.01 6.41
CA ALA A 234 -2.46 19.26 6.77
C ALA A 234 -1.57 20.50 6.51
N ASP A 235 -0.28 20.45 6.89
CA ASP A 235 0.66 21.55 6.66
C ASP A 235 0.91 21.82 5.16
N ILE A 236 0.75 20.80 4.29
CA ILE A 236 0.80 20.97 2.82
C ILE A 236 -0.46 21.68 2.28
N LEU A 237 -1.59 21.59 2.98
CA LEU A 237 -2.84 22.29 2.61
C LEU A 237 -2.87 23.74 3.14
N ASP A 238 -2.25 24.00 4.29
CA ASP A 238 -2.20 25.32 4.93
C ASP A 238 -0.97 26.17 4.53
N GLY A 239 0.06 25.55 3.96
CA GLY A 239 1.35 26.17 3.62
C GLY A 239 1.51 26.68 2.19
N ILE A 240 0.45 27.08 1.50
CA ILE A 240 0.55 27.73 0.18
C ILE A 240 -0.29 29.03 0.19
N PRO A 241 0.31 30.20 -0.11
CA PRO A 241 -0.38 31.50 -0.11
C PRO A 241 -1.53 31.59 -1.12
#